data_AF-A0A377Z7E3-F1
#
_entry.id   AF-A0A377Z7E3-F1
#
_cell.length_a   1.000
_cell.length_b   1.000
_cell.length_c   1.000
_cell.angle_alpha   90.00
_cell.angle_beta   90.00
_cell.angle_gamma   90.00
#
_symmetry.space_group_name_H-M   'P 1'
#
loop_
_entity.id
_entity.type
_entity.pdbx_description
1 polymer ?
#
loop_
_entity_poly.entity_id
_entity_poly.type
_entity_poly.pdbx_seq_one_letter_code
_entity_poly.pdbx_strand_id
1 'polypeptide(L)'
;MTPRPGTISPWSSKATDIAHNCGLAQVVRLERGVAYYVEASTLTEAQWAAVAAELHDRMMESVFDALEAGEKLFAHHQPTPVTSVDLLGEGRQALIDANLRLGLALADDEIDYLQDAFTRLGRNPNDIELYMFAQANSEHCRHKIFNADWIIDGEQQPKSLFKMIKNTFEKNAGLRAVGL
;
A
#
# COMPACT_ATOMS: atom_id res chain seq x y z
N MET A 1 1.33 16.14 -19.65
CA MET A 1 1.10 14.92 -18.84
C MET A 1 2.40 14.55 -18.15
N THR A 2 2.32 14.19 -16.87
CA THR A 2 3.46 13.77 -16.03
C THR A 2 3.01 12.69 -15.05
N PRO A 3 3.91 12.01 -14.33
CA PRO A 3 3.53 11.25 -13.13
C PRO A 3 2.73 12.12 -12.15
N ARG A 4 1.87 11.51 -11.34
CA ARG A 4 1.10 12.23 -10.32
C ARG A 4 2.04 12.82 -9.25
N PRO A 5 1.85 14.07 -8.79
CA PRO A 5 2.57 14.60 -7.63
C PRO A 5 2.51 13.65 -6.43
N GLY A 6 3.62 13.53 -5.71
CA GLY A 6 3.80 12.54 -4.64
C GLY A 6 4.27 11.16 -5.11
N THR A 7 4.42 10.94 -6.43
CA THR A 7 5.03 9.73 -6.99
C THR A 7 6.38 10.04 -7.64
N ILE A 8 7.23 9.02 -7.74
CA ILE A 8 8.51 9.08 -8.46
C ILE A 8 8.49 7.97 -9.49
N SER A 9 8.68 8.31 -10.77
CA SER A 9 8.65 7.31 -11.83
C SER A 9 9.90 6.41 -11.80
N PRO A 10 9.83 5.15 -12.25
CA PRO A 10 11.03 4.33 -12.43
C PRO A 10 12.04 4.94 -13.41
N TRP A 11 11.58 5.77 -14.35
CA TRP A 11 12.43 6.54 -15.24
C TRP A 11 13.25 7.57 -14.45
N SER A 12 12.61 8.27 -13.50
CA SER A 12 13.24 9.26 -12.64
C SER A 12 14.42 8.67 -11.85
N SER A 13 14.23 7.51 -11.22
CA SER A 13 15.30 6.82 -10.49
C SER A 13 16.50 6.54 -11.40
N LYS A 14 16.27 5.88 -12.55
CA LYS A 14 17.35 5.50 -13.48
C LYS A 14 18.04 6.71 -14.11
N ALA A 15 17.28 7.73 -14.51
CA ALA A 15 17.84 8.94 -15.12
C ALA A 15 18.70 9.71 -14.12
N THR A 16 18.25 9.80 -12.86
CA THR A 16 19.02 10.45 -11.78
C THR A 16 20.30 9.68 -11.49
N ASP A 17 20.24 8.34 -11.41
CA ASP A 17 21.43 7.50 -11.23
C ASP A 17 22.44 7.68 -12.37
N ILE A 18 21.97 7.76 -13.63
CA ILE A 18 22.84 8.02 -14.78
C ILE A 18 23.51 9.39 -14.64
N ALA A 19 22.76 10.44 -14.26
CA ALA A 19 23.33 11.76 -14.05
C ALA A 19 24.44 11.74 -12.98
N HIS A 20 24.21 11.06 -11.86
CA HIS A 20 25.22 10.89 -10.81
C HIS A 20 26.44 10.10 -11.28
N ASN A 21 26.25 9.01 -12.02
CA ASN A 21 27.34 8.22 -12.60
C ASN A 21 28.16 9.01 -13.65
N CYS A 22 27.56 10.02 -14.28
CA CYS A 22 28.23 10.97 -15.16
C CYS A 22 28.91 12.14 -14.40
N GLY A 23 28.94 12.12 -13.06
CA GLY A 23 29.57 13.14 -12.23
C GLY A 23 28.71 14.38 -11.97
N LEU A 24 27.42 14.37 -12.32
CA LEU A 24 26.50 15.50 -12.13
C LEU A 24 25.82 15.47 -10.75
N ALA A 25 26.62 15.58 -9.68
CA ALA A 25 26.13 15.51 -8.30
C ALA A 25 25.14 16.63 -7.92
N GLN A 26 25.10 17.73 -8.67
CA GLN A 26 24.14 18.83 -8.48
C GLN A 26 22.70 18.46 -8.87
N VAL A 27 22.49 17.38 -9.63
CA VAL A 27 21.17 16.92 -10.03
C VAL A 27 20.54 16.18 -8.86
N VAL A 28 19.55 16.80 -8.20
CA VAL A 28 18.84 16.17 -7.06
C VAL A 28 17.90 15.07 -7.56
N ARG A 29 17.14 15.35 -8.63
CA ARG A 29 16.23 14.40 -9.27
C ARG A 29 15.88 14.86 -10.68
N LEU A 30 15.79 13.93 -11.62
CA LEU A 30 15.23 14.15 -12.96
C LEU A 30 13.82 13.55 -13.05
N GLU A 31 12.92 14.20 -13.77
CA GLU A 31 11.61 13.62 -14.11
C GLU A 31 11.28 13.87 -15.58
N ARG A 32 10.40 13.05 -16.16
CA ARG A 32 9.97 13.16 -17.55
C ARG A 32 8.46 13.36 -17.64
N GLY A 33 8.07 14.26 -18.54
CA GLY A 33 6.68 14.44 -18.96
C GLY A 33 6.54 14.32 -20.47
N VAL A 34 5.28 14.29 -20.92
CA VAL A 34 4.90 14.37 -22.33
C VAL A 34 4.06 15.64 -22.51
N ALA A 35 4.52 16.53 -23.40
CA ALA A 35 3.76 17.68 -23.84
C ALA A 35 2.91 17.28 -25.06
N TYR A 36 1.59 17.33 -24.92
CA TYR A 36 0.67 17.14 -26.03
C TYR A 36 0.25 18.50 -26.57
N TYR A 37 0.35 18.66 -27.89
CA TYR A 37 -0.19 19.80 -28.61
C TYR A 37 -1.42 19.30 -29.37
N VAL A 38 -2.60 19.76 -28.95
CA VAL A 38 -3.87 19.32 -29.53
C VAL A 38 -4.44 20.46 -30.35
N GLU A 39 -4.50 20.25 -31.67
CA GLU A 39 -5.22 21.15 -32.57
C GLU A 39 -6.67 20.68 -32.67
N ALA A 40 -7.59 21.54 -32.28
CA ALA A 40 -9.03 21.30 -32.38
C ALA A 40 -9.76 22.59 -32.72
N SER A 41 -10.96 22.48 -33.27
CA SER A 41 -11.91 23.60 -33.30
C SER A 41 -12.34 23.97 -31.88
N THR A 42 -13.29 24.88 -31.72
CA THR A 42 -13.75 25.32 -30.39
C THR A 42 -14.32 24.15 -29.58
N LEU A 43 -13.54 23.66 -28.62
CA LEU A 43 -13.97 22.66 -27.64
C LEU A 43 -14.51 23.37 -26.40
N THR A 44 -15.58 22.81 -25.84
CA THR A 44 -16.06 23.19 -24.51
C THR A 44 -15.12 22.65 -23.43
N GLU A 45 -15.20 23.20 -22.21
CA GLU A 45 -14.40 22.72 -21.06
C GLU A 45 -14.60 21.22 -20.79
N ALA A 46 -15.83 20.72 -20.89
CA ALA A 46 -16.14 19.29 -20.73
C ALA A 46 -15.47 18.42 -21.81
N GLN A 47 -15.35 18.93 -23.04
CA GLN A 47 -14.66 18.22 -24.12
C GLN A 47 -13.14 18.24 -23.91
N TRP A 48 -12.58 19.33 -23.40
CA TRP A 48 -11.17 19.37 -23.01
C TRP A 48 -10.86 18.37 -21.87
N ALA A 49 -11.75 18.23 -20.89
CA ALA A 49 -11.62 17.22 -19.85
C ALA A 49 -11.65 15.79 -20.43
N ALA A 50 -12.52 15.52 -21.41
CA ALA A 50 -12.56 14.23 -22.10
C ALA A 50 -11.27 13.96 -22.90
N VAL A 51 -10.75 14.96 -23.61
CA VAL A 51 -9.45 14.86 -24.30
C VAL A 51 -8.33 14.56 -23.29
N ALA A 52 -8.27 15.28 -22.19
CA ALA A 52 -7.28 15.04 -21.14
C ALA A 52 -7.37 13.61 -20.59
N ALA A 53 -8.58 13.07 -20.39
CA ALA A 53 -8.80 11.71 -19.91
C ALA A 53 -8.27 10.63 -20.86
N GLU A 54 -8.29 10.87 -22.18
CA GLU A 54 -7.71 9.95 -23.18
C GLU A 54 -6.17 10.02 -23.24
N LEU A 55 -5.58 11.11 -22.73
CA LEU A 55 -4.13 11.37 -22.85
C LEU A 55 -3.31 10.94 -21.63
N HIS A 56 -3.92 10.36 -20.60
CA HIS A 56 -3.19 9.94 -19.40
C HIS A 56 -3.85 8.74 -18.70
N ASP A 57 -3.05 7.97 -17.98
CA ASP A 57 -3.57 7.01 -17.01
C ASP A 57 -3.90 7.72 -15.70
N ARG A 58 -5.20 7.83 -15.39
CA ARG A 58 -5.68 8.45 -14.14
C ARG A 58 -5.08 7.84 -12.86
N MET A 59 -4.63 6.59 -12.89
CA MET A 59 -4.05 5.87 -11.75
C MET A 59 -2.58 6.18 -11.51
N MET A 60 -1.85 6.71 -12.51
CA MET A 60 -0.42 6.97 -12.40
C MET A 60 -0.01 8.41 -12.73
N GLU A 61 -0.81 9.11 -13.53
CA GLU A 61 -0.43 10.35 -14.17
C GLU A 61 -1.36 11.51 -13.81
N SER A 62 -0.96 12.72 -14.20
CA SER A 62 -1.75 13.94 -14.09
C SER A 62 -1.53 14.84 -15.30
N VAL A 63 -2.56 15.61 -15.63
CA VAL A 63 -2.51 16.59 -16.72
C VAL A 63 -2.37 17.98 -16.11
N PHE A 64 -1.42 18.74 -16.66
CA PHE A 64 -1.20 20.15 -16.34
C PHE A 64 -1.33 20.97 -17.62
N ASP A 65 -1.79 22.20 -17.46
CA ASP A 65 -1.99 23.22 -18.49
C ASP A 65 -0.71 23.99 -18.82
N ALA A 66 0.27 24.00 -17.91
CA ALA A 66 1.54 24.71 -18.07
C ALA A 66 2.74 23.82 -17.68
N LEU A 67 3.91 24.08 -18.27
CA LEU A 67 5.15 23.33 -17.97
C LEU A 67 5.64 23.63 -16.55
N GLU A 68 5.48 24.87 -16.10
CA GLU A 68 5.87 25.38 -14.78
C GLU A 68 5.13 24.64 -13.66
N ALA A 69 3.92 24.16 -13.92
CA ALA A 69 3.17 23.33 -12.96
C ALA A 69 3.91 22.01 -12.62
N GLY A 70 4.88 21.60 -13.44
CA GLY A 70 5.79 20.48 -13.18
C GLY A 70 6.65 20.65 -11.92
N GLU A 71 6.83 21.87 -11.40
CA GLU A 71 7.50 22.11 -10.11
C GLU A 71 6.83 21.34 -8.95
N LYS A 72 5.52 21.10 -9.04
CA LYS A 72 4.77 20.30 -8.04
C LYS A 72 5.30 18.87 -7.90
N LEU A 73 5.96 18.34 -8.91
CA LEU A 73 6.58 17.02 -8.85
C LEU A 73 7.75 16.99 -7.88
N PHE A 74 8.37 18.14 -7.57
CA PHE A 74 9.59 18.28 -6.77
C PHE A 74 9.37 18.93 -5.40
N ALA A 75 8.11 19.04 -4.95
CA ALA A 75 7.79 19.59 -3.64
C ALA A 75 8.52 18.85 -2.52
N HIS A 76 9.17 19.61 -1.63
CA HIS A 76 9.77 19.09 -0.40
C HIS A 76 8.75 19.20 0.74
N HIS A 77 8.50 18.09 1.42
CA HIS A 77 7.62 18.02 2.57
C HIS A 77 8.44 17.75 3.84
N GLN A 78 8.01 18.33 4.95
CA GLN A 78 8.57 17.99 6.26
C GLN A 78 8.05 16.62 6.70
N PRO A 79 8.85 15.81 7.42
CA PRO A 79 8.38 14.56 7.98
C PRO A 79 7.14 14.76 8.87
N THR A 80 6.08 13.99 8.62
CA THR A 80 4.88 13.99 9.46
C THR A 80 5.18 13.29 10.79
N PRO A 81 4.79 13.86 11.94
CA PRO A 81 4.98 13.21 13.24
C PRO A 81 4.08 11.97 13.38
N VAL A 82 4.50 11.05 14.24
CA VAL A 82 3.71 9.87 14.64
C VAL A 82 2.41 10.30 15.33
N THR A 83 1.32 9.56 15.09
CA THR A 83 0.04 9.81 15.75
C THR A 83 -0.25 8.71 16.77
N SER A 84 -0.54 9.10 18.02
CA SER A 84 -1.03 8.19 19.05
C SER A 84 -2.56 8.03 18.93
N VAL A 85 -3.07 6.81 19.11
CA VAL A 85 -4.51 6.52 19.20
C VAL A 85 -4.90 6.44 20.67
N ASP A 86 -5.88 7.24 21.11
CA ASP A 86 -6.15 7.44 22.53
C ASP A 86 -7.00 6.34 23.18
N LEU A 87 -6.44 5.13 23.23
CA LEU A 87 -7.06 3.98 23.89
C LEU A 87 -7.30 4.19 25.40
N LEU A 88 -6.37 4.84 26.10
CA LEU A 88 -6.47 5.05 27.54
C LEU A 88 -7.54 6.09 27.91
N GLY A 89 -7.74 7.11 27.06
CA GLY A 89 -8.77 8.13 27.26
C GLY A 89 -10.15 7.76 26.71
N GLU A 90 -10.20 7.13 25.53
CA GLU A 90 -11.45 6.87 24.79
C GLU A 90 -11.86 5.39 24.78
N GLY A 91 -11.02 4.50 25.33
CA GLY A 91 -11.29 3.07 25.40
C GLY A 91 -11.34 2.43 24.01
N ARG A 92 -12.13 1.34 23.89
CA ARG A 92 -12.27 0.56 22.65
C ARG A 92 -12.66 1.41 21.44
N GLN A 93 -13.41 2.51 21.65
CA GLN A 93 -13.87 3.37 20.56
C GLN A 93 -12.71 3.99 19.78
N ALA A 94 -11.61 4.34 20.46
CA ALA A 94 -10.40 4.87 19.81
C ALA A 94 -9.85 3.90 18.74
N LEU A 95 -9.89 2.60 19.04
CA LEU A 95 -9.44 1.55 18.12
C LEU A 95 -10.43 1.33 16.97
N ILE A 96 -11.74 1.44 17.21
CA ILE A 96 -12.76 1.35 16.17
C ILE A 96 -12.60 2.52 15.18
N ASP A 97 -12.42 3.73 15.70
CA ASP A 97 -12.27 4.94 14.88
C ASP A 97 -10.95 4.90 14.11
N ALA A 98 -9.87 4.43 14.74
CA ALA A 98 -8.60 4.20 14.05
C ALA A 98 -8.71 3.11 12.96
N ASN A 99 -9.44 2.02 13.22
CA ASN A 99 -9.68 0.95 12.26
C ASN A 99 -10.35 1.48 10.98
N LEU A 100 -11.37 2.33 11.14
CA LEU A 100 -12.06 2.96 10.01
C LEU A 100 -11.18 3.99 9.29
N ARG A 101 -10.60 4.93 10.05
CA ARG A 101 -9.81 6.04 9.51
C ARG A 101 -8.56 5.59 8.77
N LEU A 102 -7.89 4.55 9.26
CA LEU A 102 -6.67 4.00 8.67
C LEU A 102 -6.95 2.81 7.74
N GLY A 103 -8.20 2.35 7.64
CA GLY A 103 -8.57 1.20 6.81
C GLY A 103 -7.85 -0.09 7.20
N LEU A 104 -7.77 -0.38 8.50
CA LEU A 104 -7.00 -1.52 9.02
C LEU A 104 -7.70 -2.88 8.82
N ALA A 105 -9.02 -2.86 8.57
CA ALA A 105 -9.84 -4.04 8.36
C ALA A 105 -9.71 -5.11 9.46
N LEU A 106 -9.56 -4.67 10.71
CA LEU A 106 -9.47 -5.54 11.89
C LEU A 106 -10.83 -6.16 12.21
N ALA A 107 -10.82 -7.44 12.54
CA ALA A 107 -11.96 -8.14 13.12
C ALA A 107 -12.15 -7.76 14.61
N ASP A 108 -13.34 -8.03 15.17
CA ASP A 108 -13.65 -7.68 16.56
C ASP A 108 -12.68 -8.32 17.56
N ASP A 109 -12.28 -9.58 17.35
CA ASP A 109 -11.33 -10.29 18.19
C ASP A 109 -9.90 -9.71 18.10
N GLU A 110 -9.53 -9.17 16.94
CA GLU A 110 -8.26 -8.47 16.74
C GLU A 110 -8.25 -7.10 17.44
N ILE A 111 -9.38 -6.38 17.43
CA ILE A 111 -9.56 -5.15 18.20
C ILE A 111 -9.46 -5.45 19.70
N ASP A 112 -10.13 -6.49 20.18
CA ASP A 112 -10.11 -6.88 21.58
C ASP A 112 -8.70 -7.30 22.02
N TYR A 113 -7.98 -8.05 21.17
CA TYR A 113 -6.58 -8.39 21.40
C TYR A 113 -5.69 -7.14 21.57
N LEU A 114 -5.84 -6.15 20.69
CA LEU A 114 -5.08 -4.90 20.74
C LEU A 114 -5.43 -4.08 21.98
N GLN A 115 -6.72 -3.97 22.30
CA GLN A 115 -7.18 -3.30 23.51
C GLN A 115 -6.51 -3.91 24.75
N ASP A 116 -6.56 -5.23 24.88
CA ASP A 116 -5.94 -5.94 26.00
C ASP A 116 -4.42 -5.75 26.03
N ALA A 117 -3.76 -5.83 24.89
CA ALA A 117 -2.31 -5.67 24.79
C ALA A 117 -1.85 -4.28 25.25
N PHE A 118 -2.45 -3.23 24.73
CA PHE A 118 -2.05 -1.86 25.05
C PHE A 118 -2.53 -1.40 26.43
N THR A 119 -3.65 -1.93 26.91
CA THR A 119 -4.08 -1.76 28.31
C THR A 119 -3.05 -2.37 29.27
N ARG A 120 -2.57 -3.60 29.01
CA ARG A 120 -1.51 -4.23 29.81
C ARG A 120 -0.18 -3.47 29.75
N LEU A 121 0.15 -2.88 28.61
CA LEU A 121 1.35 -2.06 28.45
C LEU A 121 1.23 -0.69 29.13
N GLY A 122 0.03 -0.28 29.55
CA GLY A 122 -0.20 1.00 30.22
C GLY A 122 0.09 2.22 29.35
N ARG A 123 -0.02 2.09 28.02
CA ARG A 123 0.23 3.18 27.07
C ARG A 123 -0.68 3.08 25.85
N ASN A 124 -0.89 4.21 25.20
CA ASN A 124 -1.57 4.28 23.92
C ASN A 124 -0.75 3.62 22.79
N PRO A 125 -1.41 2.94 21.83
CA PRO A 125 -0.78 2.52 20.59
C PRO A 125 -0.51 3.70 19.65
N ASN A 126 0.60 3.64 18.92
CA ASN A 126 0.82 4.52 17.77
C ASN A 126 0.15 3.96 16.52
N ASP A 127 -0.23 4.85 15.61
CA ASP A 127 -0.79 4.53 14.29
C ASP A 127 0.04 3.47 13.52
N ILE A 128 1.36 3.61 13.52
CA ILE A 128 2.29 2.68 12.88
C ILE A 128 2.28 1.27 13.51
N GLU A 129 2.06 1.17 14.83
CA GLU A 129 1.98 -0.12 15.52
C GLU A 129 0.70 -0.87 15.12
N LEU A 130 -0.42 -0.14 15.01
CA LEU A 130 -1.70 -0.69 14.55
C LEU A 130 -1.64 -1.10 13.08
N TYR A 131 -1.04 -0.26 12.21
CA TYR A 131 -0.84 -0.61 10.80
C TYR A 131 0.02 -1.86 10.63
N MET A 132 1.14 -1.94 11.35
CA MET A 132 2.02 -3.11 11.31
C MET A 132 1.25 -4.37 11.72
N PHE A 133 0.49 -4.30 12.81
CA PHE A 133 -0.32 -5.41 13.28
C PHE A 133 -1.36 -5.84 12.24
N ALA A 134 -2.11 -4.88 11.66
CA ALA A 134 -3.14 -5.14 10.66
C ALA A 134 -2.56 -5.82 9.41
N GLN A 135 -1.44 -5.32 8.88
CA GLN A 135 -0.80 -5.91 7.70
C GLN A 135 -0.32 -7.34 7.96
N ALA A 136 0.28 -7.59 9.13
CA ALA A 136 0.76 -8.91 9.52
C ALA A 136 -0.36 -9.94 9.76
N ASN A 137 -1.53 -9.48 10.22
CA ASN A 137 -2.68 -10.32 10.54
C ASN A 137 -3.76 -10.30 9.45
N SER A 138 -3.55 -9.60 8.34
CA SER A 138 -4.42 -9.70 7.16
C SER A 138 -4.52 -11.16 6.68
N GLU A 139 -5.64 -11.52 6.03
CA GLU A 139 -5.79 -12.87 5.45
C GLU A 139 -4.59 -13.19 4.55
N HIS A 140 -4.24 -12.28 3.65
CA HIS A 140 -3.19 -12.47 2.66
C HIS A 140 -1.84 -12.85 3.29
N CYS A 141 -1.50 -12.24 4.43
CA CYS A 141 -0.24 -12.53 5.12
C CYS A 141 -0.36 -13.77 6.02
N ARG A 142 -1.48 -13.89 6.74
CA ARG A 142 -1.65 -14.91 7.78
C ARG A 142 -2.17 -16.23 7.24
N HIS A 143 -2.65 -16.25 5.99
CA HIS A 143 -3.23 -17.41 5.31
C HIS A 143 -4.27 -18.10 6.21
N LYS A 144 -5.19 -17.30 6.77
CA LYS A 144 -6.15 -17.75 7.80
C LYS A 144 -7.01 -18.90 7.24
N ILE A 145 -7.49 -18.76 6.01
CA ILE A 145 -8.34 -19.76 5.34
C ILE A 145 -7.57 -21.08 5.13
N PHE A 146 -6.31 -21.00 4.70
CA PHE A 146 -5.49 -22.18 4.46
C PHE A 146 -5.15 -22.96 5.74
N ASN A 147 -5.12 -22.29 6.89
CA ASN A 147 -4.83 -22.89 8.19
C ASN A 147 -6.09 -23.22 9.01
N ALA A 148 -7.28 -22.83 8.55
CA ALA A 148 -8.53 -23.04 9.27
C ALA A 148 -8.91 -24.53 9.39
N ASP A 149 -9.71 -24.82 10.42
CA ASP A 149 -10.50 -26.04 10.51
C ASP A 149 -11.75 -25.91 9.65
N TRP A 150 -12.22 -27.03 9.08
CA TRP A 150 -13.35 -27.05 8.15
C TRP A 150 -14.45 -27.98 8.63
N ILE A 151 -15.69 -27.55 8.46
CA ILE A 151 -16.89 -28.39 8.57
C ILE A 151 -17.59 -28.34 7.21
N ILE A 152 -17.75 -29.49 6.56
CA ILE A 152 -18.37 -29.60 5.23
C ILE A 152 -19.59 -30.51 5.38
N ASP A 153 -20.77 -30.02 4.99
CA ASP A 153 -22.05 -30.74 5.10
C ASP A 153 -22.34 -31.29 6.52
N GLY A 154 -21.89 -30.57 7.55
CA GLY A 154 -22.05 -30.93 8.96
C GLY A 154 -20.94 -31.83 9.52
N GLU A 155 -19.97 -32.24 8.70
CA GLU A 155 -18.88 -33.12 9.12
C GLU A 155 -17.54 -32.38 9.29
N GLN A 156 -16.93 -32.51 10.47
CA GLN A 156 -15.63 -31.93 10.77
C GLN A 156 -14.50 -32.63 9.99
N GLN A 157 -13.70 -31.84 9.30
CA GLN A 157 -12.61 -32.33 8.47
C GLN A 157 -11.30 -32.45 9.28
N PRO A 158 -10.51 -33.51 9.07
CA PRO A 158 -9.34 -33.81 9.90
C PRO A 158 -8.07 -33.00 9.57
N LYS A 159 -8.09 -32.21 8.49
CA LYS A 159 -6.95 -31.45 7.99
C LYS A 159 -7.38 -30.09 7.45
N SER A 160 -6.57 -29.07 7.69
CA SER A 160 -6.64 -27.81 6.96
C SER A 160 -6.19 -27.97 5.50
N LEU A 161 -6.51 -27.00 4.64
CA LEU A 161 -6.06 -26.97 3.24
C LEU A 161 -4.54 -27.07 3.14
N PHE A 162 -3.81 -26.32 3.97
CA PHE A 162 -2.35 -26.35 3.95
C PHE A 162 -1.78 -27.70 4.39
N LYS A 163 -2.43 -28.38 5.35
CA LYS A 163 -2.04 -29.72 5.78
C LYS A 163 -2.32 -30.77 4.71
N MET A 164 -3.37 -30.60 3.90
CA MET A 164 -3.60 -31.44 2.73
C MET A 164 -2.49 -31.28 1.68
N ILE A 165 -2.04 -30.04 1.42
CA ILE A 165 -0.90 -29.78 0.52
C ILE A 165 0.38 -30.43 1.06
N LYS A 166 0.71 -30.23 2.34
CA LYS A 166 1.89 -30.85 2.98
C LYS A 166 1.87 -32.38 2.95
N ASN A 167 0.69 -32.99 2.88
CA ASN A 167 0.59 -34.44 2.81
C ASN A 167 1.25 -35.02 1.54
N THR A 168 1.26 -34.27 0.44
CA THR A 168 1.97 -34.69 -0.79
C THR A 168 3.47 -34.85 -0.55
N PHE A 169 4.06 -33.96 0.25
CA PHE A 169 5.46 -34.02 0.70
C PHE A 169 5.69 -35.20 1.67
N GLU A 170 4.80 -35.41 2.63
CA GLU A 170 4.90 -36.53 3.58
C GLU A 170 4.88 -37.90 2.87
N LYS A 171 4.14 -38.01 1.75
CA LYS A 171 3.98 -39.26 1.00
C LYS A 171 5.02 -39.47 -0.11
N ASN A 172 5.69 -38.42 -0.58
CA ASN A 172 6.64 -38.48 -1.71
C ASN A 172 7.97 -37.78 -1.41
N ALA A 173 8.64 -38.16 -0.33
CA ALA A 173 9.87 -37.51 0.14
C ALA A 173 11.12 -37.74 -0.75
N GLY A 174 11.03 -38.55 -1.82
CA GLY A 174 12.18 -39.04 -2.61
C GLY A 174 12.77 -38.07 -3.64
N LEU A 175 12.06 -37.00 -4.01
CA LEU A 175 12.55 -35.98 -4.95
C LEU A 175 12.94 -34.72 -4.18
N ARG A 176 14.11 -34.75 -3.54
CA ARG A 176 14.69 -33.56 -2.92
C ARG A 176 15.86 -33.06 -3.76
N ALA A 177 15.91 -31.75 -3.99
CA ALA A 177 17.19 -31.10 -4.08
C ALA A 177 17.84 -31.22 -2.69
N VAL A 178 18.90 -32.03 -2.58
CA VAL A 178 19.80 -31.97 -1.44
C VAL A 178 20.30 -30.53 -1.39
N GLY A 179 19.94 -29.80 -0.35
CA GLY A 179 20.32 -28.40 -0.21
C GLY A 179 21.84 -28.24 -0.32
N LEU A 180 22.26 -27.21 -1.07
CA LEU A 180 23.61 -26.62 -0.95
C LEU A 180 23.76 -25.94 0.41
#